data_AF-A0A847EQM4-F1
#
_entry.id   AF-A0A847EQM4-F1
#
_cell.length_a   1.000
_cell.length_b   1.000
_cell.length_c   1.000
_cell.angle_alpha   90.00
_cell.angle_beta   90.00
_cell.angle_gamma   90.00
#
_symmetry.space_group_name_H-M   'P 1'
#
loop_
_entity.id
_entity.type
_entity.pdbx_description
1 polymer ?
#
loop_
_entity_poly.entity_id
_entity_poly.type
_entity_poly.pdbx_seq_one_letter_code
_entity_poly.pdbx_strand_id
1 'polypeptide(L)'
;LLRGEVLARWQDFVGTGEFMRAVEQKIGWLRDKIWSTLKGEPPQANEVKLAVESGLEALVREEGDAAAERAEAAWAANAAGRQVLQSSREDLSHSSPEFSAAVSKAIRDWQGDVLDIVSEVGASKRNTARYLALGVNGIGVALMVVVFSQTGGITGAEVGVAGGTALLAQRLLEAVFGEDAVRRLAKQAKDRLDERIQGLMSAELNRYLRAIAETGADSAIATEVREATQALSAQRAETTALPMGAPRAELDPARLAVEAQPGPTLTGEVLDPRPLDEGYRVEVRDEA
;
A
#
# COMPACT_ATOMS: atom_id res chain seq x y z
N LEU A 1 -1.62 -16.11 -8.87
CA LEU A 1 -1.07 -14.96 -9.65
C LEU A 1 -1.23 -13.62 -8.92
N LEU A 2 -2.42 -13.28 -8.39
CA LEU A 2 -2.68 -11.99 -7.73
C LEU A 2 -1.76 -11.67 -6.52
N ARG A 3 -1.50 -12.62 -5.62
CA ARG A 3 -0.62 -12.39 -4.45
C ARG A 3 0.83 -12.06 -4.84
N GLY A 4 1.35 -12.68 -5.90
CA GLY A 4 2.72 -12.46 -6.38
C GLY A 4 2.89 -11.14 -7.13
N GLU A 5 1.90 -10.76 -7.94
CA GLU A 5 1.92 -9.47 -8.65
C GLU A 5 1.69 -8.29 -7.69
N VAL A 6 0.84 -8.45 -6.67
CA VAL A 6 0.67 -7.45 -5.60
C VAL A 6 1.92 -7.32 -4.73
N LEU A 7 2.59 -8.43 -4.39
CA LEU A 7 3.88 -8.39 -3.68
C LEU A 7 4.97 -7.75 -4.53
N ALA A 8 5.00 -8.02 -5.84
CA ALA A 8 5.93 -7.37 -6.77
C ALA A 8 5.63 -5.86 -6.86
N ARG A 9 4.37 -5.46 -7.05
CA ARG A 9 3.98 -4.03 -7.07
C ARG A 9 4.17 -3.32 -5.75
N TRP A 10 4.03 -4.01 -4.63
CA TRP A 10 4.34 -3.45 -3.32
C TRP A 10 5.84 -3.34 -3.10
N GLN A 11 6.62 -4.35 -3.52
CA GLN A 11 8.08 -4.25 -3.58
C GLN A 11 8.54 -3.12 -4.50
N ASP A 12 7.78 -2.80 -5.55
CA ASP A 12 8.06 -1.63 -6.37
C ASP A 12 7.66 -0.32 -5.64
N PHE A 13 6.48 -0.27 -5.03
CA PHE A 13 6.02 0.92 -4.29
C PHE A 13 6.93 1.28 -3.11
N VAL A 14 7.42 0.28 -2.38
CA VAL A 14 8.28 0.43 -1.20
C VAL A 14 9.77 0.37 -1.57
N GLY A 15 10.17 -0.48 -2.51
CA GLY A 15 11.56 -0.72 -2.90
C GLY A 15 12.08 0.07 -4.11
N THR A 16 11.23 0.59 -5.01
CA THR A 16 11.62 1.55 -6.08
C THR A 16 11.22 3.01 -5.81
N GLY A 17 10.60 3.30 -4.66
CA GLY A 17 10.75 4.60 -4.00
C GLY A 17 9.60 5.59 -4.05
N GLU A 18 8.34 5.20 -4.16
CA GLU A 18 7.21 6.17 -4.05
C GLU A 18 6.91 6.54 -2.60
N PHE A 19 6.80 5.54 -1.70
CA PHE A 19 6.71 5.80 -0.26
C PHE A 19 7.96 6.56 0.22
N MET A 20 9.13 6.10 -0.23
CA MET A 20 10.37 6.77 0.10
C MET A 20 10.33 8.21 -0.39
N ARG A 21 10.01 8.51 -1.66
CA ARG A 21 9.87 9.90 -2.16
C ARG A 21 8.93 10.77 -1.33
N ALA A 22 7.82 10.24 -0.83
CA ALA A 22 6.91 10.97 0.06
C ALA A 22 7.61 11.30 1.40
N VAL A 23 8.35 10.34 1.96
CA VAL A 23 9.25 10.56 3.09
C VAL A 23 10.35 11.56 2.73
N GLU A 24 10.99 11.46 1.55
CA GLU A 24 12.05 12.35 1.06
C GLU A 24 11.58 13.81 0.96
N GLN A 25 10.34 14.04 0.51
CA GLN A 25 9.73 15.37 0.45
C GLN A 25 9.52 15.97 1.84
N LYS A 26 9.24 15.14 2.86
CA LYS A 26 9.03 15.57 4.25
C LYS A 26 10.32 15.62 5.09
N ILE A 27 11.43 15.07 4.60
CA ILE A 27 12.76 15.19 5.24
C ILE A 27 13.21 16.64 5.39
N GLY A 28 12.75 17.56 4.54
CA GLY A 28 13.01 19.00 4.67
C GLY A 28 12.57 19.56 6.03
N TRP A 29 11.40 19.14 6.53
CA TRP A 29 10.91 19.53 7.85
C TRP A 29 11.70 18.88 9.00
N LEU A 30 12.04 17.59 8.86
CA LEU A 30 12.87 16.87 9.84
C LEU A 30 14.23 17.57 10.01
N ARG A 31 14.86 17.94 8.90
CA ARG A 31 16.09 18.72 8.84
C ARG A 31 15.92 20.02 9.63
N ASP A 32 14.86 20.78 9.35
CA ASP A 32 14.62 22.07 10.00
C ASP A 32 14.36 21.93 11.51
N LYS A 33 13.77 20.81 11.94
CA LYS A 33 13.55 20.48 13.37
C LYS A 33 14.82 20.04 14.10
N ILE A 34 15.70 19.30 13.42
CA ILE A 34 17.04 19.01 13.94
C ILE A 34 17.81 20.34 14.11
N TRP A 35 17.77 21.22 13.11
CA TRP A 35 18.47 22.51 13.17
C TRP A 35 17.89 23.50 14.16
N SER A 36 16.57 23.55 14.34
CA SER A 36 15.94 24.45 15.32
C SER A 36 16.37 24.12 16.75
N THR A 37 16.58 22.83 17.04
CA THR A 37 17.08 22.36 18.32
C THR A 37 18.57 22.68 18.51
N LEU A 38 19.33 22.75 17.42
CA LEU A 38 20.76 23.08 17.41
C LEU A 38 21.08 24.57 17.59
N LYS A 39 20.12 25.49 17.44
CA LYS A 39 20.37 26.94 17.31
C LYS A 39 20.43 27.72 18.64
N GLY A 40 20.59 27.05 19.78
CA GLY A 40 20.58 27.67 21.12
C GLY A 40 21.90 27.62 21.90
N GLU A 41 22.66 26.51 21.82
CA GLU A 41 23.85 26.25 22.65
C GLU A 41 24.75 25.21 21.91
N PRO A 42 26.07 25.05 22.22
CA PRO A 42 26.88 24.04 21.54
C PRO A 42 26.25 22.66 21.76
N PRO A 43 25.76 22.00 20.70
CA PRO A 43 24.90 20.84 20.80
C PRO A 43 25.67 19.67 21.40
N GLN A 44 25.15 19.06 22.46
CA GLN A 44 25.64 17.76 22.88
C GLN A 44 25.13 16.70 21.91
N ALA A 45 25.98 15.73 21.54
CA ALA A 45 25.61 14.67 20.59
C ALA A 45 24.31 13.93 20.97
N ASN A 46 23.99 13.86 22.26
CA ASN A 46 22.78 13.22 22.78
C ASN A 46 21.50 13.99 22.42
N GLU A 47 21.52 15.32 22.40
CA GLU A 47 20.35 16.15 22.08
C GLU A 47 19.97 16.02 20.60
N VAL A 48 20.98 16.01 19.73
CA VAL A 48 20.78 15.81 18.28
C VAL A 48 20.27 14.40 17.99
N LYS A 49 20.80 13.38 18.69
CA LYS A 49 20.32 12.00 18.57
C LYS A 49 18.82 11.90 18.93
N LEU A 50 18.39 12.53 20.02
CA LEU A 50 16.99 12.53 20.46
C LEU A 50 16.07 13.30 19.49
N ALA A 51 16.55 14.41 18.92
CA ALA A 51 15.83 15.17 17.91
C ALA A 51 15.63 14.36 16.61
N VAL A 52 16.66 13.64 16.17
CA VAL A 52 16.58 12.73 15.02
C VAL A 52 15.59 11.60 15.29
N GLU A 53 15.65 10.98 16.47
CA GLU A 53 14.73 9.91 16.89
C GLU A 53 13.27 10.40 16.82
N SER A 54 12.94 11.45 17.59
CA SER A 54 11.57 11.97 17.68
C SER A 54 11.02 12.48 16.36
N GLY A 55 11.87 13.07 15.52
CA GLY A 55 11.45 13.58 14.21
C GLY A 55 11.20 12.48 13.19
N LEU A 56 12.06 11.45 13.14
CA LEU A 56 11.87 10.31 12.25
C LEU A 56 10.67 9.46 12.70
N GLU A 57 10.47 9.28 14.02
CA GLU A 57 9.31 8.58 14.56
C GLU A 57 8.01 9.27 14.17
N ALA A 58 7.96 10.60 14.29
CA ALA A 58 6.79 11.38 13.89
C ALA A 58 6.50 11.26 12.40
N LEU A 59 7.55 11.34 11.56
CA LEU A 59 7.42 11.27 10.12
C LEU A 59 6.89 9.91 9.64
N VAL A 60 7.47 8.81 10.13
CA VAL A 60 7.06 7.46 9.72
C VAL A 60 5.65 7.16 10.21
N ARG A 61 5.28 7.61 11.41
CA ARG A 61 3.91 7.48 11.92
C ARG A 61 2.90 8.23 11.05
N GLU A 62 3.17 9.50 10.76
CA GLU A 62 2.29 10.32 9.92
C GLU A 62 2.12 9.72 8.52
N GLU A 63 3.21 9.24 7.90
CA GLU A 63 3.12 8.64 6.57
C GLU A 63 2.47 7.24 6.60
N GLY A 64 2.60 6.51 7.70
CA GLY A 64 1.87 5.26 7.93
C GLY A 64 0.37 5.46 8.02
N ASP A 65 -0.08 6.47 8.78
CA ASP A 65 -1.50 6.85 8.87
C ASP A 65 -2.02 7.34 7.52
N ALA A 66 -1.29 8.23 6.84
CA ALA A 66 -1.66 8.71 5.51
C ALA A 66 -1.71 7.58 4.47
N ALA A 67 -0.83 6.58 4.59
CA ALA A 67 -0.87 5.39 3.73
C ALA A 67 -2.11 4.53 3.99
N ALA A 68 -2.51 4.38 5.25
CA ALA A 68 -3.73 3.67 5.62
C ALA A 68 -4.98 4.38 5.07
N GLU A 69 -5.08 5.70 5.26
CA GLU A 69 -6.17 6.51 4.72
C GLU A 69 -6.26 6.41 3.18
N ARG A 70 -5.12 6.46 2.48
CA ARG A 70 -5.09 6.28 1.02
C ARG A 70 -5.55 4.88 0.59
N ALA A 71 -5.15 3.85 1.34
CA ALA A 71 -5.55 2.48 1.05
C ALA A 71 -7.06 2.26 1.30
N GLU A 72 -7.58 2.78 2.41
CA GLU A 72 -9.00 2.77 2.74
C GLU A 72 -9.81 3.48 1.67
N ALA A 73 -9.43 4.71 1.29
CA ALA A 73 -10.14 5.47 0.27
C ALA A 73 -10.17 4.76 -1.09
N ALA A 74 -9.05 4.12 -1.47
CA ALA A 74 -8.96 3.31 -2.69
C ALA A 74 -9.89 2.09 -2.63
N TRP A 75 -10.03 1.44 -1.47
CA TRP A 75 -10.95 0.31 -1.28
C TRP A 75 -12.40 0.77 -1.25
N ALA A 76 -12.69 1.88 -0.57
CA ALA A 76 -14.01 2.49 -0.47
C ALA A 76 -14.57 2.92 -1.83
N ALA A 77 -13.71 3.29 -2.78
CA ALA A 77 -14.10 3.58 -4.16
C ALA A 77 -14.69 2.36 -4.89
N ASN A 78 -14.39 1.14 -4.47
CA ASN A 78 -14.86 -0.11 -5.09
C ASN A 78 -15.95 -0.78 -4.22
N ALA A 79 -17.01 -1.30 -4.85
CA ALA A 79 -18.08 -2.03 -4.14
C ALA A 79 -17.56 -3.25 -3.38
N ALA A 80 -16.65 -4.02 -3.98
CA ALA A 80 -16.02 -5.17 -3.32
C ALA A 80 -15.11 -4.73 -2.16
N GLY A 81 -14.36 -3.64 -2.34
CA GLY A 81 -13.52 -3.09 -1.28
C GLY A 81 -14.33 -2.61 -0.07
N ARG A 82 -15.46 -1.92 -0.30
CA ARG A 82 -16.41 -1.55 0.77
C ARG A 82 -16.92 -2.76 1.54
N GLN A 83 -17.22 -3.86 0.85
CA GLN A 83 -17.66 -5.09 1.51
C GLN A 83 -16.56 -5.67 2.40
N VAL A 84 -15.31 -5.71 1.93
CA VAL A 84 -14.17 -6.15 2.76
C VAL A 84 -14.02 -5.25 3.98
N LEU A 85 -14.03 -3.92 3.81
CA LEU A 85 -13.93 -2.96 4.90
C LEU A 85 -15.04 -3.13 5.95
N GLN A 86 -16.29 -3.35 5.52
CA GLN A 86 -17.43 -3.57 6.42
C GLN A 86 -17.38 -4.92 7.16
N SER A 87 -16.80 -5.95 6.52
CA SER A 87 -16.68 -7.28 7.10
C SER A 87 -15.43 -7.47 7.98
N SER A 88 -14.44 -6.58 7.84
CA SER A 88 -13.20 -6.60 8.59
C SER A 88 -13.48 -6.37 10.08
N ARG A 89 -12.84 -7.18 10.94
CA ARG A 89 -12.87 -6.98 12.39
C ARG A 89 -11.89 -5.90 12.86
N GLU A 90 -10.87 -5.64 12.06
CA GLU A 90 -9.88 -4.60 12.32
C GLU A 90 -10.29 -3.29 11.63
N ASP A 91 -10.02 -2.16 12.30
CA ASP A 91 -10.09 -0.85 11.68
C ASP A 91 -8.86 -0.63 10.78
N LEU A 92 -9.09 -0.59 9.47
CA LEU A 92 -8.06 -0.39 8.45
C LEU A 92 -7.93 1.07 8.01
N SER A 93 -8.72 1.99 8.57
CA SER A 93 -8.62 3.42 8.22
C SER A 93 -7.36 4.10 8.77
N HIS A 94 -6.72 3.50 9.77
CA HIS A 94 -5.53 3.99 10.42
C HIS A 94 -4.44 2.91 10.56
N SER A 95 -3.21 3.35 10.86
CA SER A 95 -2.14 2.42 11.23
C SER A 95 -2.51 1.62 12.48
N SER A 96 -1.90 0.44 12.63
CA SER A 96 -2.23 -0.44 13.76
C SER A 96 -1.89 0.22 15.11
N PRO A 97 -2.59 -0.16 16.20
CA PRO A 97 -2.25 0.33 17.54
C PRO A 97 -0.77 0.09 17.93
N GLU A 98 -0.19 -1.01 17.42
CA GLU A 98 1.20 -1.40 17.66
C GLU A 98 2.20 -0.64 16.77
N PHE A 99 1.73 0.02 15.70
CA PHE A 99 2.59 0.67 14.71
C PHE A 99 3.52 1.70 15.34
N SER A 100 2.99 2.56 16.22
CA SER A 100 3.77 3.59 16.91
C SER A 100 4.94 3.00 17.71
N ALA A 101 4.68 1.93 18.49
CA ALA A 101 5.72 1.26 19.26
C ALA A 101 6.75 0.55 18.36
N ALA A 102 6.29 -0.04 17.25
CA ALA A 102 7.14 -0.69 16.27
C ALA A 102 8.06 0.31 15.55
N VAL A 103 7.55 1.49 15.19
CA VAL A 103 8.31 2.61 14.61
C VAL A 103 9.41 3.06 15.55
N SER A 104 9.08 3.33 16.82
CA SER A 104 10.08 3.75 17.81
C SER A 104 11.17 2.70 18.01
N LYS A 105 10.80 1.41 18.03
CA LYS A 105 11.79 0.32 18.10
C LYS A 105 12.69 0.29 16.87
N ALA A 106 12.11 0.34 15.67
CA ALA A 106 12.85 0.28 14.42
C ALA A 106 13.86 1.42 14.29
N ILE A 107 13.51 2.62 14.74
CA ILE A 107 14.39 3.80 14.69
C ILE A 107 15.52 3.68 15.70
N ARG A 108 15.25 3.21 16.93
CA ARG A 108 16.32 2.92 17.90
C ARG A 108 17.27 1.84 17.42
N ASP A 109 16.74 0.76 16.84
CA ASP A 109 17.54 -0.32 16.28
C ASP A 109 18.43 0.21 15.14
N TRP A 110 17.89 1.04 14.25
CA TRP A 110 18.66 1.71 13.20
C TRP A 110 19.76 2.61 13.75
N GLN A 111 19.49 3.39 14.81
CA GLN A 111 20.51 4.19 15.44
C GLN A 111 21.64 3.34 16.03
N GLY A 112 21.31 2.16 16.58
CA GLY A 112 22.27 1.14 16.97
C GLY A 112 23.13 0.69 15.79
N ASP A 113 22.50 0.31 14.67
CA ASP A 113 23.18 -0.11 13.45
C ASP A 113 24.17 0.96 12.95
N VAL A 114 23.80 2.25 13.01
CA VAL A 114 24.68 3.37 12.62
C VAL A 114 25.90 3.47 13.52
N LEU A 115 25.72 3.33 14.84
CA LEU A 115 26.83 3.36 15.79
C LEU A 115 27.76 2.16 15.60
N ASP A 116 27.21 0.99 15.28
CA ASP A 116 27.97 -0.23 14.99
C ASP A 116 28.80 -0.07 13.70
N ILE A 117 28.18 0.44 12.62
CA ILE A 117 28.86 0.77 11.35
C ILE A 117 30.05 1.71 11.58
N VAL A 118 29.85 2.77 12.38
CA VAL A 118 30.90 3.73 12.72
C VAL A 118 31.98 3.11 13.59
N SER A 119 31.60 2.28 14.56
CA SER A 119 32.54 1.62 15.47
C SER A 119 33.46 0.64 14.74
N GLU A 120 32.91 -0.11 13.80
CA GLU A 120 33.61 -1.11 12.97
C GLU A 120 34.64 -0.43 12.06
N VAL A 121 34.22 0.56 11.28
CA VAL A 121 35.13 1.27 10.34
C VAL A 121 36.07 2.21 11.08
N GLY A 122 35.61 2.79 12.19
CA GLY A 122 36.38 3.64 13.09
C GLY A 122 37.53 2.92 13.79
N ALA A 123 37.52 1.59 13.88
CA ALA A 123 38.56 0.79 14.53
C ALA A 123 39.98 1.09 14.00
N SER A 124 40.11 1.33 12.70
CA SER A 124 41.39 1.68 12.07
C SER A 124 41.77 3.17 12.22
N LYS A 125 40.83 4.03 12.61
CA LYS A 125 40.98 5.51 12.65
C LYS A 125 40.92 6.09 14.06
N ARG A 126 40.86 5.26 15.10
CA ARG A 126 40.68 5.66 16.52
C ARG A 126 41.75 6.62 17.05
N ASN A 127 42.93 6.64 16.42
CA ASN A 127 44.04 7.53 16.81
C ASN A 127 43.97 8.94 16.19
N THR A 128 42.98 9.22 15.34
CA THR A 128 42.81 10.56 14.76
C THR A 128 42.29 11.52 15.82
N ALA A 129 42.89 12.70 15.95
CA ALA A 129 42.51 13.72 16.95
C ALA A 129 41.00 14.03 16.95
N ARG A 130 40.36 14.03 15.78
CA ARG A 130 38.91 14.25 15.62
C ARG A 130 38.06 13.10 16.14
N TYR A 131 38.53 11.86 15.98
CA TYR A 131 37.85 10.68 16.52
C TYR A 131 37.91 10.67 18.05
N LEU A 132 39.05 11.05 18.63
CA LEU A 132 39.23 11.17 20.08
C LEU A 132 38.37 12.30 20.69
N ALA A 133 38.15 13.39 19.95
CA ALA A 133 37.36 14.53 20.42
C ALA A 133 35.84 14.27 20.40
N LEU A 134 35.32 13.54 19.41
CA LEU A 134 33.87 13.35 19.20
C LEU A 134 33.37 11.96 19.63
N GLY A 135 34.25 10.96 19.63
CA GLY A 135 33.89 9.56 19.87
C GLY A 135 32.93 8.98 18.82
N VAL A 136 32.50 7.74 19.05
CA VAL A 136 31.55 7.02 18.17
C VAL A 136 30.20 7.73 18.10
N ASN A 137 29.74 8.32 19.21
CA ASN A 137 28.44 8.99 19.28
C ASN A 137 28.37 10.25 18.41
N GLY A 138 29.38 11.14 18.49
CA GLY A 138 29.40 12.35 17.67
C GLY A 138 29.55 12.05 16.17
N ILE A 139 30.34 11.03 15.84
CA ILE A 139 30.50 10.56 14.46
C ILE A 139 29.22 9.90 13.94
N GLY A 140 28.56 9.07 14.75
CA GLY A 140 27.29 8.45 14.40
C GLY A 140 26.21 9.49 14.08
N VAL A 141 26.09 10.51 14.91
CA VAL A 141 25.18 11.64 14.65
C VAL A 141 25.53 12.36 13.35
N ALA A 142 26.82 12.64 13.10
CA ALA A 142 27.24 13.25 11.84
C ALA A 142 26.86 12.37 10.63
N LEU A 143 26.98 11.04 10.76
CA LEU A 143 26.60 10.10 9.70
C LEU A 143 25.08 10.09 9.48
N MET A 144 24.28 10.10 10.54
CA MET A 144 22.82 10.23 10.44
C MET A 144 22.43 11.51 9.69
N VAL A 145 23.05 12.64 10.02
CA VAL A 145 22.83 13.91 9.30
C VAL A 145 23.17 13.79 7.82
N VAL A 146 24.27 13.10 7.48
CA VAL A 146 24.65 12.86 6.07
C VAL A 146 23.62 12.01 5.33
N VAL A 147 23.09 10.95 5.95
CA VAL A 147 22.02 10.10 5.35
C VAL A 147 20.81 10.95 4.93
N PHE A 148 20.37 11.86 5.79
CA PHE A 148 19.23 12.75 5.47
C PHE A 148 19.59 13.83 4.44
N SER A 149 20.82 14.32 4.45
CA SER A 149 21.29 15.30 3.46
C SER A 149 21.25 14.75 2.03
N GLN A 150 21.56 13.46 1.84
CA GLN A 150 21.60 12.83 0.51
C GLN A 150 20.20 12.59 -0.07
N THR A 151 19.16 12.68 0.76
CA THR A 151 17.80 12.25 0.43
C THR A 151 16.87 13.44 0.12
N GLY A 152 17.27 14.69 0.42
CA GLY A 152 16.39 15.87 0.38
C GLY A 152 16.78 16.99 -0.60
N GLY A 153 17.16 16.68 -1.84
CA GLY A 153 17.17 17.68 -2.93
C GLY A 153 18.19 18.82 -2.82
N ILE A 154 19.36 18.62 -2.22
CA ILE A 154 20.44 19.62 -2.19
C ILE A 154 21.07 19.86 -3.59
N THR A 155 20.58 19.17 -4.62
CA THR A 155 20.99 19.41 -6.01
C THR A 155 20.01 20.29 -6.81
N GLY A 156 18.83 20.62 -6.28
CA GLY A 156 17.70 21.07 -7.12
C GLY A 156 17.34 22.56 -7.11
N ALA A 157 17.48 23.28 -5.99
CA ALA A 157 17.10 24.68 -5.96
C ALA A 157 17.95 25.45 -4.95
N GLU A 158 18.85 26.27 -5.48
CA GLU A 158 19.51 27.39 -4.79
C GLU A 158 20.55 27.00 -3.74
N VAL A 159 21.73 26.63 -4.26
CA VAL A 159 23.01 26.91 -3.59
C VAL A 159 23.04 28.41 -3.27
N GLY A 160 22.76 28.75 -2.02
CA GLY A 160 22.71 30.15 -1.59
C GLY A 160 23.26 30.33 -0.20
N VAL A 161 22.48 30.02 0.84
CA VAL A 161 22.81 30.53 2.19
C VAL A 161 22.47 29.54 3.34
N ALA A 162 21.80 28.41 3.08
CA ALA A 162 21.32 27.49 4.13
C ALA A 162 22.10 26.15 4.26
N GLY A 163 23.17 25.94 3.50
CA GLY A 163 23.91 24.66 3.41
C GLY A 163 25.11 24.49 4.36
N GLY A 164 25.36 25.42 5.29
CA GLY A 164 26.63 25.53 6.02
C GLY A 164 27.01 24.31 6.87
N THR A 165 26.08 23.65 7.54
CA THR A 165 26.39 22.62 8.56
C THR A 165 26.25 21.17 8.11
N ALA A 166 25.44 20.85 7.10
CA ALA A 166 25.50 19.52 6.46
C ALA A 166 26.85 19.31 5.77
N LEU A 167 27.35 20.38 5.13
CA LEU A 167 28.73 20.43 4.64
C LEU A 167 29.74 20.25 5.77
N LEU A 168 29.52 20.81 6.97
CA LEU A 168 30.41 20.56 8.11
C LEU A 168 30.39 19.10 8.56
N ALA A 169 29.21 18.48 8.73
CA ALA A 169 29.11 17.06 9.11
C ALA A 169 29.81 16.16 8.08
N GLN A 170 29.56 16.40 6.79
CA GLN A 170 30.20 15.68 5.71
C GLN A 170 31.72 15.89 5.70
N ARG A 171 32.22 17.13 5.79
CA ARG A 171 33.66 17.45 5.81
C ARG A 171 34.36 16.91 7.05
N LEU A 172 33.67 16.84 8.19
CA LEU A 172 34.18 16.22 9.41
C LEU A 172 34.36 14.71 9.21
N LEU A 173 33.38 14.04 8.63
CA LEU A 173 33.44 12.61 8.33
C LEU A 173 34.49 12.30 7.25
N GLU A 174 34.56 13.10 6.18
CA GLU A 174 35.56 12.97 5.12
C GLU A 174 36.98 13.07 5.68
N ALA A 175 37.22 13.98 6.63
CA ALA A 175 38.52 14.13 7.28
C ALA A 175 38.90 12.93 8.17
N VAL A 176 37.92 12.15 8.64
CA VAL A 176 38.16 10.98 9.52
C VAL A 176 38.24 9.69 8.71
N PHE A 177 37.32 9.50 7.76
CA PHE A 177 37.12 8.24 7.03
C PHE A 177 37.55 8.31 5.56
N GLY A 178 37.59 9.49 4.96
CA GLY A 178 37.73 9.71 3.52
C GLY A 178 36.39 9.72 2.80
N GLU A 179 36.29 10.46 1.70
CA GLU A 179 35.05 10.68 0.93
C GLU A 179 34.36 9.39 0.49
N ASP A 180 35.11 8.46 -0.09
CA ASP A 180 34.56 7.19 -0.55
C ASP A 180 34.00 6.34 0.61
N ALA A 181 34.65 6.38 1.77
CA ALA A 181 34.17 5.68 2.94
C ALA A 181 32.88 6.31 3.46
N VAL A 182 32.80 7.64 3.56
CA VAL A 182 31.58 8.33 3.98
C VAL A 182 30.41 7.99 3.07
N ARG A 183 30.62 8.01 1.74
CA ARG A 183 29.58 7.64 0.79
C ARG A 183 29.07 6.21 1.02
N ARG A 184 29.97 5.24 1.22
CA ARG A 184 29.60 3.85 1.47
C ARG A 184 28.87 3.67 2.81
N LEU A 185 29.35 4.31 3.88
CA LEU A 185 28.72 4.23 5.20
C LEU A 185 27.34 4.87 5.21
N ALA A 186 27.19 6.03 4.55
CA ALA A 186 25.91 6.69 4.43
C ALA A 186 24.92 5.84 3.63
N LYS A 187 25.37 5.22 2.53
CA LYS A 187 24.55 4.28 1.77
C LYS A 187 24.12 3.09 2.64
N GLN A 188 25.06 2.46 3.34
CA GLN A 188 24.77 1.31 4.20
C GLN A 188 23.77 1.67 5.31
N ALA A 189 23.97 2.80 5.98
CA ALA A 189 23.06 3.30 7.00
C ALA A 189 21.66 3.61 6.44
N LYS A 190 21.57 4.17 5.22
CA LYS A 190 20.29 4.38 4.53
C LYS A 190 19.62 3.05 4.20
N ASP A 191 20.33 2.13 3.58
CA ASP A 191 19.79 0.82 3.18
C ASP A 191 19.23 0.08 4.43
N ARG A 192 19.89 0.18 5.60
CA ARG A 192 19.38 -0.34 6.88
C ARG A 192 18.09 0.33 7.37
N LEU A 193 17.97 1.64 7.19
CA LEU A 193 16.74 2.36 7.54
C LEU A 193 15.60 1.92 6.63
N ASP A 194 15.86 1.84 5.33
CA ASP A 194 14.90 1.48 4.30
C ASP A 194 14.38 0.04 4.53
N GLU A 195 15.26 -0.92 4.82
CA GLU A 195 14.90 -2.30 5.20
C GLU A 195 13.91 -2.33 6.38
N ARG A 196 14.12 -1.49 7.39
CA ARG A 196 13.29 -1.46 8.60
C ARG A 196 11.93 -0.83 8.35
N ILE A 197 11.91 0.30 7.66
CA ILE A 197 10.67 0.97 7.23
C ILE A 197 9.86 0.03 6.35
N GLN A 198 10.51 -0.68 5.42
CA GLN A 198 9.88 -1.69 4.58
C GLN A 198 9.26 -2.81 5.42
N GLY A 199 9.95 -3.30 6.45
CA GLY A 199 9.42 -4.27 7.39
C GLY A 199 8.16 -3.78 8.12
N LEU A 200 8.16 -2.53 8.59
CA LEU A 200 7.00 -1.91 9.25
C LEU A 200 5.81 -1.82 8.30
N MET A 201 6.00 -1.30 7.09
CA MET A 201 4.93 -1.17 6.10
C MET A 201 4.44 -2.54 5.58
N SER A 202 5.31 -3.57 5.57
CA SER A 202 4.90 -4.95 5.28
C SER A 202 3.92 -5.48 6.32
N ALA A 203 4.18 -5.19 7.59
CA ALA A 203 3.32 -5.63 8.68
C ALA A 203 1.93 -4.99 8.55
N GLU A 204 1.87 -3.68 8.24
CA GLU A 204 0.62 -2.98 7.97
C GLU A 204 -0.09 -3.54 6.74
N LEU A 205 0.61 -3.75 5.61
CA LEU A 205 0.02 -4.36 4.41
C LEU A 205 -0.60 -5.73 4.71
N ASN A 206 0.07 -6.56 5.53
CA ASN A 206 -0.43 -7.88 5.86
C ASN A 206 -1.82 -7.85 6.52
N ARG A 207 -2.18 -6.77 7.20
CA ARG A 207 -3.54 -6.60 7.78
C ARG A 207 -4.61 -6.56 6.68
N TYR A 208 -4.36 -5.79 5.62
CA TYR A 208 -5.23 -5.75 4.44
C TYR A 208 -5.32 -7.11 3.74
N LEU A 209 -4.18 -7.80 3.59
CA LEU A 209 -4.16 -9.13 2.98
C LEU A 209 -4.93 -10.17 3.81
N ARG A 210 -4.89 -10.06 5.15
CA ARG A 210 -5.71 -10.90 6.04
C ARG A 210 -7.20 -10.58 5.89
N ALA A 211 -7.58 -9.30 5.86
CA ALA A 211 -8.97 -8.90 5.66
C ALA A 211 -9.55 -9.46 4.35
N ILE A 212 -8.77 -9.46 3.26
CA ILE A 212 -9.17 -10.12 2.01
C ILE A 212 -9.27 -11.64 2.20
N ALA A 213 -8.31 -12.27 2.86
CA ALA A 213 -8.31 -13.71 3.06
C ALA A 213 -9.51 -14.20 3.90
N GLU A 214 -9.94 -13.41 4.89
CA GLU A 214 -11.11 -13.72 5.74
C GLU A 214 -12.43 -13.78 4.97
N THR A 215 -12.51 -13.14 3.81
CA THR A 215 -13.69 -13.26 2.92
C THR A 215 -13.81 -14.63 2.26
N GLY A 216 -12.78 -15.47 2.34
CA GLY A 216 -12.71 -16.74 1.61
C GLY A 216 -12.46 -16.58 0.10
N ALA A 217 -12.17 -15.36 -0.37
CA ALA A 217 -11.83 -15.10 -1.76
C ALA A 217 -10.50 -15.79 -2.13
N ASP A 218 -10.61 -16.92 -2.85
CA ASP A 218 -9.45 -17.60 -3.41
C ASP A 218 -9.12 -17.05 -4.81
N SER A 219 -7.82 -16.88 -5.06
CA SER A 219 -7.29 -16.57 -6.38
C SER A 219 -7.61 -17.63 -7.43
N ALA A 220 -7.81 -18.89 -7.02
CA ALA A 220 -8.28 -19.96 -7.92
C ALA A 220 -9.69 -19.66 -8.42
N ILE A 221 -10.64 -19.41 -7.50
CA ILE A 221 -12.02 -19.04 -7.82
C ILE A 221 -12.06 -17.78 -8.70
N ALA A 222 -11.26 -16.76 -8.37
CA ALA A 222 -11.19 -15.55 -9.19
C ALA A 222 -10.66 -15.80 -10.61
N THR A 223 -9.80 -16.82 -10.78
CA THR A 223 -9.28 -17.22 -12.10
C THR A 223 -10.33 -17.97 -12.89
N GLU A 224 -11.00 -18.94 -12.29
CA GLU A 224 -12.12 -19.67 -12.90
C GLU A 224 -13.24 -18.74 -13.37
N VAL A 225 -13.64 -17.76 -12.53
CA VAL A 225 -14.67 -16.77 -12.91
C VAL A 225 -14.22 -15.91 -14.10
N ARG A 226 -12.96 -15.48 -14.14
CA ARG A 226 -12.43 -14.70 -15.27
C ARG A 226 -12.39 -15.53 -16.55
N GLU A 227 -11.91 -16.76 -16.48
CA GLU A 227 -11.85 -17.67 -17.62
C GLU A 227 -13.26 -17.97 -18.15
N ALA A 228 -14.22 -18.26 -17.27
CA ALA A 228 -15.62 -18.46 -17.66
C ALA A 228 -16.23 -17.20 -18.31
N THR A 229 -15.92 -16.02 -17.79
CA THR A 229 -16.40 -14.75 -18.37
C THR A 229 -15.77 -14.47 -19.74
N GLN A 230 -14.48 -14.78 -19.92
CA GLN A 230 -13.78 -14.66 -21.21
C GLN A 230 -14.32 -15.66 -22.24
N ALA A 231 -14.58 -16.91 -21.83
CA ALA A 231 -15.20 -17.90 -22.70
C ALA A 231 -16.60 -17.45 -23.16
N LEU A 232 -17.40 -16.92 -22.24
CA LEU A 232 -18.73 -16.40 -22.55
C LEU A 232 -18.68 -15.19 -23.50
N SER A 233 -17.73 -14.26 -23.31
CA SER A 233 -17.59 -13.09 -24.18
C SER A 233 -17.12 -13.47 -25.58
N ALA A 234 -16.19 -14.43 -25.70
CA ALA A 234 -15.77 -14.99 -26.98
C ALA A 234 -16.94 -15.64 -27.72
N GLN A 235 -17.73 -16.47 -27.03
CA GLN A 235 -18.88 -17.14 -27.63
C GLN A 235 -19.98 -16.15 -28.07
N ARG A 236 -20.20 -15.07 -27.29
CA ARG A 236 -21.11 -13.99 -27.70
C ARG A 236 -20.61 -13.22 -28.92
N ALA A 237 -19.30 -12.97 -29.03
CA ALA A 237 -18.72 -12.29 -30.18
C ALA A 237 -18.87 -13.14 -31.46
N GLU A 238 -18.65 -14.44 -31.36
CA GLU A 238 -18.89 -15.40 -32.45
C GLU A 238 -20.38 -15.50 -32.83
N THR A 239 -21.28 -15.50 -31.84
CA THR A 239 -22.74 -15.54 -32.08
C THR A 239 -23.26 -14.22 -32.68
N THR A 240 -22.68 -13.08 -32.31
CA THR A 240 -23.04 -11.76 -32.89
C THR A 240 -22.53 -11.61 -34.32
N ALA A 241 -21.55 -12.43 -34.74
CA ALA A 241 -21.12 -12.54 -36.13
C ALA A 241 -22.03 -13.40 -37.01
N LEU A 242 -23.12 -13.97 -36.47
CA LEU A 242 -24.21 -14.49 -37.30
C LEU A 242 -24.84 -13.33 -38.08
N PRO A 243 -25.06 -13.47 -39.39
CA PRO A 243 -25.52 -12.37 -40.21
C PRO A 243 -26.86 -11.84 -39.66
N MET A 244 -26.87 -10.59 -39.22
CA MET A 244 -28.08 -9.78 -39.07
C MET A 244 -28.74 -9.66 -40.44
N GLY A 245 -29.50 -10.68 -40.83
CA GLY A 245 -29.92 -10.83 -42.21
C GLY A 245 -30.86 -12.01 -42.47
N ALA A 246 -31.78 -12.31 -41.54
CA ALA A 246 -33.09 -12.77 -41.97
C ALA A 246 -34.02 -11.56 -41.89
N PRO A 247 -34.57 -11.06 -43.02
CA PRO A 247 -35.50 -9.94 -42.96
C PRO A 247 -36.65 -10.32 -42.04
N ARG A 248 -36.98 -9.46 -41.06
CA ARG A 248 -38.09 -9.63 -40.10
C ARG A 248 -39.45 -9.96 -40.76
N ALA A 249 -39.56 -9.81 -42.08
CA ALA A 249 -40.70 -10.21 -42.89
C ALA A 249 -40.98 -11.73 -42.93
N GLU A 250 -40.01 -12.59 -42.62
CA GLU A 250 -40.21 -14.06 -42.58
C GLU A 250 -40.74 -14.58 -41.25
N LEU A 251 -40.75 -13.75 -40.20
CA LEU A 251 -41.27 -14.09 -38.87
C LEU A 251 -42.68 -13.54 -38.63
N ASP A 252 -43.35 -13.03 -39.67
CA ASP A 252 -44.72 -12.52 -39.57
C ASP A 252 -45.72 -13.70 -39.51
N PRO A 253 -46.32 -14.00 -38.33
CA PRO A 253 -47.28 -15.08 -38.20
C PRO A 253 -48.55 -14.84 -39.04
N ALA A 254 -48.81 -13.61 -39.51
CA ALA A 254 -49.94 -13.32 -40.40
C ALA A 254 -49.75 -13.85 -41.83
N ARG A 255 -48.51 -14.12 -42.27
CA ARG A 255 -48.23 -14.77 -43.57
C ARG A 255 -48.17 -16.29 -43.49
N LEU A 256 -47.95 -16.85 -42.31
CA LEU A 256 -48.19 -18.26 -41.99
C LEU A 256 -49.70 -18.48 -41.76
N ALA A 257 -50.53 -18.02 -42.69
CA ALA A 257 -51.92 -18.46 -42.74
C ALA A 257 -51.89 -19.94 -43.15
N VAL A 258 -51.81 -20.83 -42.15
CA VAL A 258 -52.20 -22.22 -42.34
C VAL A 258 -53.65 -22.18 -42.79
N GLU A 259 -53.90 -22.63 -44.02
CA GLU A 259 -55.22 -22.72 -44.60
C GLU A 259 -56.13 -23.48 -43.61
N ALA A 260 -57.12 -22.78 -43.06
CA ALA A 260 -57.97 -23.32 -42.02
C ALA A 260 -58.74 -24.52 -42.59
N GLN A 261 -58.35 -25.73 -42.21
CA GLN A 261 -59.18 -26.90 -42.46
C GLN A 261 -60.48 -26.74 -41.67
N PRO A 262 -61.66 -26.95 -42.28
CA PRO A 262 -62.92 -26.84 -41.59
C PRO A 262 -62.99 -27.91 -40.49
N GLY A 263 -62.83 -27.46 -39.23
CA GLY A 263 -63.03 -28.30 -38.05
C GLY A 263 -64.52 -28.61 -37.82
N PRO A 264 -64.84 -29.73 -37.15
CA PRO A 264 -66.23 -30.13 -36.92
C PRO A 264 -66.99 -29.12 -36.06
N THR A 265 -68.26 -28.89 -36.40
CA THR A 265 -69.16 -27.99 -35.68
C THR A 265 -69.37 -28.50 -34.24
N LEU A 266 -68.84 -27.77 -33.26
CA LEU A 266 -69.06 -28.06 -31.85
C LEU A 266 -70.47 -27.58 -31.45
N THR A 267 -71.40 -28.50 -31.20
CA THR A 267 -72.78 -28.23 -30.74
C THR A 267 -72.92 -28.34 -29.21
N GLY A 268 -71.95 -27.84 -28.46
CA GLY A 268 -72.00 -27.82 -26.99
C GLY A 268 -72.53 -26.49 -26.46
N GLU A 269 -73.48 -26.53 -25.53
CA GLU A 269 -73.99 -25.37 -24.80
C GLU A 269 -72.86 -24.73 -23.96
N VAL A 270 -72.61 -23.43 -24.18
CA VAL A 270 -71.61 -22.66 -23.43
C VAL A 270 -72.18 -22.37 -22.05
N LEU A 271 -71.67 -23.05 -21.02
CA LEU A 271 -72.02 -22.77 -19.64
C LEU A 271 -71.26 -21.54 -19.13
N ASP A 272 -71.98 -20.60 -18.52
CA ASP A 272 -71.40 -19.41 -17.92
C ASP A 272 -70.48 -19.75 -16.73
N PRO A 273 -69.36 -19.02 -16.56
CA PRO A 273 -68.42 -19.26 -15.48
C PRO A 273 -69.05 -18.91 -14.12
N ARG A 274 -69.06 -19.88 -13.19
CA ARG A 274 -69.48 -19.64 -11.80
C ARG A 274 -68.34 -18.98 -11.00
N PRO A 275 -68.64 -17.97 -10.15
CA PRO A 275 -67.65 -17.34 -9.30
C PRO A 275 -67.13 -18.33 -8.25
N LEU A 276 -65.81 -18.38 -8.09
CA LEU A 276 -65.13 -19.22 -7.10
C LEU A 276 -65.12 -18.51 -5.74
N ASP A 277 -66.22 -18.59 -5.02
CA ASP A 277 -66.30 -18.17 -3.62
C ASP A 277 -66.00 -19.38 -2.73
N GLU A 278 -64.72 -19.72 -2.53
CA GLU A 278 -64.21 -20.39 -1.32
C GLU A 278 -62.68 -20.59 -1.42
N GLY A 279 -61.97 -20.04 -0.43
CA GLY A 279 -60.52 -20.13 -0.32
C GLY A 279 -60.01 -21.56 -0.17
N TYR A 280 -58.87 -21.85 -0.79
CA TYR A 280 -58.19 -23.13 -0.69
C TYR A 280 -57.79 -23.41 0.78
N ARG A 281 -58.31 -24.50 1.35
CA ARG A 281 -57.75 -25.17 2.52
C ARG A 281 -56.98 -26.40 2.05
N VAL A 282 -55.67 -26.43 2.28
CA VAL A 282 -54.84 -27.61 2.05
C VAL A 282 -54.91 -28.49 3.30
N GLU A 283 -55.58 -29.63 3.21
CA GLU A 283 -55.48 -30.69 4.22
C GLU A 283 -54.30 -31.60 3.85
N VAL A 284 -53.31 -31.66 4.74
CA VAL A 284 -52.19 -32.61 4.66
C VAL A 284 -52.67 -33.93 5.26
N ARG A 285 -52.59 -35.01 4.49
CA ARG A 285 -52.84 -36.36 4.96
C ARG A 285 -51.60 -36.85 5.72
N ASP A 286 -51.76 -37.16 7.01
CA ASP A 286 -50.77 -37.94 7.75
C ASP A 286 -50.79 -39.38 7.21
N GLU A 287 -49.67 -39.85 6.68
CA GLU A 287 -49.44 -41.25 6.35
C GLU A 287 -48.86 -41.97 7.58
N ALA A 288 -49.46 -43.12 7.89
CA ALA A 288 -49.01 -44.08 8.91
C ALA A 288 -48.24 -45.23 8.23
#